data_AF-A0A1J5P9B0-F1
#
_entry.id   AF-A0A1J5P9B0-F1
#
_cell.length_a   1.000
_cell.length_b   1.000
_cell.length_c   1.000
_cell.angle_alpha   90.00
_cell.angle_beta   90.00
_cell.angle_gamma   90.00
#
_symmetry.space_group_name_H-M   'P 1'
#
loop_
_entity.id
_entity.type
_entity.pdbx_description
1 polymer ?
#
loop_
_entity_poly.entity_id
_entity_poly.type
_entity_poly.pdbx_seq_one_letter_code
_entity_poly.pdbx_strand_id
1 'polypeptide(L)'
;MMASCPASGSSASRQEIANLSQPAGRDILRESIQVGDILTENFTPRVMRGWGLDNPNASKLNPRLIMLSHSPISRLVARAGNFAEAIGIDGAFPRGSVSH
;
A
#
# COMPACT_ATOMS: atom_id res chain seq x y z
N MET A 1 -8.58 17.83 12.74
CA MET A 1 -7.57 18.73 13.32
C MET A 1 -6.26 18.44 12.59
N MET A 2 -5.87 19.31 11.65
CA MET A 2 -4.64 19.16 10.85
C MET A 2 -3.48 19.79 11.61
N ALA A 3 -2.38 19.07 11.82
CA ALA A 3 -1.14 19.62 12.35
C ALA A 3 -0.16 19.83 11.19
N SER A 4 0.22 21.08 10.92
CA SER A 4 1.22 21.47 9.92
C SER A 4 2.56 21.71 10.60
N CYS A 5 3.61 20.97 10.19
CA CYS A 5 4.98 21.16 10.64
C CYS A 5 5.64 22.33 9.86
N PRO A 6 6.40 23.24 10.48
CA PRO A 6 7.08 24.31 9.75
C PRO A 6 8.49 23.85 9.37
N ALA A 7 8.71 23.54 8.08
CA ALA A 7 10.06 23.35 7.54
C ALA A 7 10.35 24.46 6.52
N SER A 8 11.34 25.30 6.83
CA SER A 8 11.90 26.29 5.91
C SER A 8 12.79 25.60 4.87
N GLY A 9 12.54 25.85 3.58
CA GLY A 9 13.38 25.39 2.47
C GLY A 9 12.50 24.97 1.29
N SER A 10 12.66 25.61 0.13
CA SER A 10 11.85 25.32 -1.05
C SER A 10 11.95 23.85 -1.46
N SER A 11 10.91 23.05 -1.19
CA SER A 11 10.74 21.72 -1.75
C SER A 11 9.25 21.49 -1.96
N ALA A 12 8.81 21.40 -3.22
CA ALA A 12 7.41 21.39 -3.63
C ALA A 12 6.70 20.04 -3.34
N SER A 13 6.91 19.45 -2.17
CA SER A 13 6.21 18.23 -1.74
C SER A 13 4.91 18.61 -1.02
N ARG A 14 3.77 18.38 -1.66
CA ARG A 14 2.46 18.45 -0.99
C ARG A 14 2.25 17.14 -0.21
N GLN A 15 1.86 17.26 1.06
CA GLN A 15 1.51 16.12 1.91
C GLN A 15 0.00 16.15 2.19
N GLU A 16 -0.65 15.00 2.01
CA GLU A 16 -2.08 14.84 2.27
C GLU A 16 -2.26 13.73 3.29
N ILE A 17 -2.92 14.03 4.41
CA ILE A 17 -3.21 13.07 5.46
C ILE A 17 -4.64 12.58 5.27
N ALA A 18 -4.80 11.33 4.82
CA ALA A 18 -6.10 10.73 4.57
C ALA A 18 -6.23 9.37 5.28
N ASN A 19 -7.42 9.11 5.83
CA ASN A 19 -7.76 7.80 6.41
C ASN A 19 -8.38 6.89 5.34
N LEU A 20 -7.59 5.94 4.82
CA LEU A 20 -8.02 5.02 3.76
C LEU A 20 -9.09 4.01 4.21
N SER A 21 -9.34 3.87 5.52
CA SER A 21 -10.46 3.04 6.01
C SER A 21 -11.81 3.64 5.63
N GLN A 22 -11.88 4.97 5.48
CA GLN A 22 -13.09 5.70 5.11
C GLN A 22 -13.17 5.89 3.59
N PRO A 23 -14.36 5.82 2.97
CA PRO A 23 -14.53 6.07 1.54
C PRO A 23 -13.96 7.42 1.10
N ALA A 24 -14.22 8.49 1.87
CA ALA A 24 -13.72 9.83 1.57
C ALA A 24 -12.19 9.91 1.50
N GLY A 25 -11.46 9.16 2.35
CA GLY A 25 -10.00 9.12 2.27
C GLY A 25 -9.48 8.40 1.03
N ARG A 26 -10.25 7.44 0.50
CA ARG A 26 -9.92 6.73 -0.74
C ARG A 26 -10.16 7.62 -1.96
N ASP A 27 -11.15 8.50 -1.91
CA ASP A 27 -11.44 9.44 -3.00
C ASP A 27 -10.32 10.46 -3.17
N ILE A 28 -9.79 11.00 -2.06
CA ILE A 28 -8.58 11.85 -2.07
C ILE A 28 -7.40 11.12 -2.71
N LEU A 29 -7.20 9.84 -2.37
CA LEU A 29 -6.14 9.04 -2.99
C LEU A 29 -6.37 8.82 -4.49
N ARG A 30 -7.63 8.67 -4.95
CA ARG A 30 -7.96 8.55 -6.37
C ARG A 30 -7.67 9.83 -7.14
N GLU A 31 -7.97 10.98 -6.56
CA GLU A 31 -7.63 12.29 -7.13
C GLU A 31 -6.10 12.45 -7.23
N SER A 32 -5.37 12.07 -6.19
CA SER A 32 -3.91 12.05 -6.19
C SER A 32 -3.32 11.14 -7.27
N ILE A 33 -3.91 9.95 -7.49
CA ILE A 33 -3.44 8.99 -8.52
C ILE A 33 -3.60 9.53 -9.95
N GLN A 34 -4.61 10.38 -10.19
CA GLN A 34 -4.82 10.97 -11.53
C GLN A 34 -3.70 11.92 -11.93
N VAL A 35 -3.07 12.59 -10.96
CA VAL A 35 -1.99 13.55 -11.20
C VAL A 35 -0.60 12.99 -10.92
N GLY A 36 -0.52 11.90 -10.14
CA GLY A 36 0.75 11.28 -9.77
C GLY A 36 1.32 10.34 -10.84
N ASP A 37 2.65 10.36 -10.98
CA ASP A 37 3.36 9.43 -11.87
C ASP A 37 3.69 8.09 -11.18
N ILE A 38 3.97 8.12 -9.88
CA ILE A 38 4.43 6.96 -9.11
C ILE A 38 3.56 6.79 -7.87
N LEU A 39 3.01 5.59 -7.66
CA LEU A 39 2.31 5.18 -6.45
C LEU A 39 3.10 4.09 -5.73
N THR A 40 3.59 4.39 -4.53
CA THR A 40 4.23 3.42 -3.64
C THR A 40 3.26 3.00 -2.54
N GLU A 41 2.97 1.71 -2.42
CA GLU A 41 2.08 1.16 -1.39
C GLU A 41 2.75 0.03 -0.60
N ASN A 42 2.34 -0.16 0.67
CA ASN A 42 2.77 -1.25 1.54
C ASN A 42 1.59 -2.03 2.12
N PHE A 43 0.42 -1.98 1.46
CA PHE A 43 -0.76 -2.72 1.90
C PHE A 43 -0.76 -4.15 1.35
N THR A 44 -1.54 -5.03 1.98
CA THR A 44 -1.75 -6.37 1.40
C THR A 44 -2.61 -6.28 0.14
N PRO A 45 -2.38 -7.11 -0.89
CA PRO A 45 -3.20 -7.10 -2.11
C PRO A 45 -4.69 -7.31 -1.85
N ARG A 46 -5.05 -8.01 -0.76
CA ARG A 46 -6.44 -8.21 -0.33
C ARG A 46 -7.12 -6.89 0.04
N VAL A 47 -6.43 -6.03 0.78
CA VAL A 47 -6.96 -4.73 1.20
C VAL A 47 -7.14 -3.81 -0.01
N MET A 48 -6.12 -3.71 -0.86
CA MET A 48 -6.18 -2.84 -2.05
C MET A 48 -7.28 -3.26 -3.03
N ARG A 49 -7.48 -4.57 -3.26
CA ARG A 49 -8.63 -5.08 -4.04
C ARG A 49 -9.96 -4.74 -3.39
N GLY A 50 -10.07 -4.87 -2.06
CA GLY A 50 -11.27 -4.48 -1.32
C GLY A 50 -11.60 -3.00 -1.44
N TRP A 51 -10.61 -2.15 -1.70
CA TRP A 51 -10.77 -0.72 -1.94
C TRP A 51 -10.89 -0.34 -3.42
N GLY A 52 -10.72 -1.29 -4.34
CA GLY A 52 -10.67 -1.04 -5.77
C GLY A 52 -9.49 -0.15 -6.19
N LEU A 53 -8.39 -0.20 -5.43
CA LEU A 53 -7.16 0.57 -5.66
C LEU A 53 -5.99 -0.34 -6.03
N ASP A 54 -6.27 -1.59 -6.41
CA ASP A 54 -5.28 -2.49 -6.94
C ASP A 54 -4.80 -2.04 -8.32
N ASN A 55 -3.60 -2.50 -8.69
CA ASN A 55 -2.93 -2.15 -9.95
C ASN A 55 -3.84 -2.08 -11.19
N PRO A 56 -4.67 -3.09 -11.53
CA PRO A 56 -5.52 -3.01 -12.72
C PRO A 56 -6.61 -1.93 -12.64
N ASN A 57 -7.08 -1.58 -11.44
CA ASN A 57 -8.03 -0.48 -11.27
C ASN A 57 -7.32 0.89 -11.24
N ALA A 58 -6.14 0.97 -10.64
CA ALA A 58 -5.30 2.17 -10.69
C ALA A 58 -4.85 2.51 -12.12
N SER A 59 -4.50 1.50 -12.93
CA SER A 59 -4.15 1.69 -14.35
C SER A 59 -5.32 2.17 -15.22
N LYS A 60 -6.57 1.91 -14.82
CA LYS A 60 -7.75 2.50 -15.50
C LYS A 60 -7.90 3.99 -15.21
N LEU A 61 -7.50 4.43 -14.01
CA LEU A 61 -7.53 5.83 -13.62
C LEU A 61 -6.40 6.61 -14.29
N ASN A 62 -5.20 6.04 -14.29
CA ASN A 62 -4.03 6.63 -14.93
C ASN A 62 -3.17 5.53 -15.58
N PRO A 63 -3.19 5.39 -16.92
CA PRO A 63 -2.43 4.36 -17.63
C PRO A 63 -0.92 4.61 -17.62
N ARG A 64 -0.46 5.82 -17.25
CA ARG A 64 0.97 6.17 -17.11
C ARG A 64 1.51 5.87 -15.72
N LEU A 65 0.64 5.49 -14.78
CA LEU A 65 1.00 5.27 -13.38
C LEU A 65 1.95 4.08 -13.21
N ILE A 66 3.10 4.32 -12.59
CA ILE A 66 4.02 3.27 -12.15
C ILE A 66 3.68 2.94 -10.69
N MET A 67 3.19 1.72 -10.45
CA MET A 67 2.81 1.27 -9.12
C MET A 67 3.86 0.33 -8.54
N LEU A 68 4.41 0.71 -7.40
CA LEU A 68 5.39 -0.06 -6.62
C LEU A 68 4.70 -0.62 -5.38
N SER A 69 4.34 -1.91 -5.44
CA SER A 69 3.76 -2.63 -4.30
C SER A 69 4.87 -3.29 -3.49
N HIS A 70 5.21 -2.70 -2.36
CA HIS A 70 6.08 -3.29 -1.36
C HIS A 70 5.22 -4.11 -0.38
N SER A 71 4.71 -5.27 -0.79
CA SER A 71 3.91 -6.09 0.13
C SER A 71 4.82 -7.11 0.85
N PRO A 72 4.65 -7.33 2.17
CA PRO A 72 5.39 -8.37 2.91
C PRO A 72 5.22 -9.75 2.27
N ILE A 73 4.05 -9.99 1.68
CA ILE A 73 3.80 -11.12 0.80
C ILE A 73 4.04 -10.60 -0.61
N SER A 74 5.25 -10.78 -1.12
CA SER A 74 5.55 -10.41 -2.50
C SER A 74 4.56 -11.12 -3.44
N ARG A 75 4.05 -10.42 -4.47
CA ARG A 75 3.06 -10.99 -5.41
C ARG A 75 3.57 -12.26 -6.09
N LEU A 76 4.88 -12.37 -6.28
CA LEU A 76 5.57 -13.54 -6.79
C LEU A 76 5.37 -14.75 -5.87
N VAL A 77 5.53 -14.55 -4.57
CA VAL A 77 5.30 -15.56 -3.54
C VAL A 77 3.83 -15.97 -3.46
N ALA A 78 2.91 -15.01 -3.48
CA ALA A 78 1.47 -15.32 -3.44
C ALA A 78 1.05 -16.20 -4.63
N ARG A 79 1.72 -16.05 -5.78
CA ARG A 79 1.52 -16.87 -6.98
C ARG A 79 2.16 -18.26 -6.88
N ALA A 80 3.19 -18.42 -6.04
CA ALA A 80 3.85 -19.70 -5.79
C ALA A 80 3.11 -20.59 -4.77
N GLY A 81 2.02 -20.12 -4.14
CA GLY A 81 1.16 -20.94 -3.27
C GLY A 81 1.68 -21.19 -1.85
N ASN A 82 2.93 -20.83 -1.54
CA ASN A 82 3.50 -20.99 -0.20
C ASN A 82 3.36 -19.70 0.64
N PHE A 83 2.19 -19.53 1.25
CA PHE A 83 1.88 -18.39 2.12
C PHE A 83 2.74 -18.30 3.39
N ALA A 84 3.31 -19.42 3.84
CA ALA A 84 3.98 -19.53 5.13
C ALA A 84 5.49 -19.21 5.09
N GLU A 85 6.16 -19.37 3.95
CA GLU A 85 7.63 -19.38 3.89
C GLU A 85 8.24 -18.00 3.59
N ALA A 86 7.48 -17.13 2.94
CA ALA A 86 8.03 -15.98 2.26
C ALA A 86 7.96 -14.65 3.00
N ILE A 87 7.19 -14.59 4.10
CA ILE A 87 7.04 -13.34 4.84
C ILE A 87 8.25 -13.09 5.73
N GLY A 88 9.08 -14.11 6.01
CA GLY A 88 10.40 -13.94 6.65
C GLY A 88 10.39 -13.09 7.92
N ILE A 89 9.24 -12.93 8.57
CA ILE A 89 9.06 -12.14 9.78
C ILE A 89 9.26 -13.08 10.95
N ASP A 90 10.50 -13.12 11.43
CA ASP A 90 10.84 -13.76 12.69
C ASP A 90 9.95 -13.16 13.80
N GLY A 91 9.06 -13.99 14.37
CA GLY A 91 8.14 -13.61 15.44
C GLY A 91 6.63 -13.63 15.12
N ALA A 92 6.19 -13.91 13.89
CA ALA A 92 4.76 -13.99 13.56
C ALA A 92 4.09 -15.35 13.91
N PHE A 93 4.84 -16.33 14.41
CA PHE A 93 4.29 -17.62 14.85
C PHE A 93 4.26 -17.67 16.40
N PRO A 94 3.12 -18.04 17.03
CA PRO A 94 3.16 -18.43 18.43
C PRO A 94 4.13 -19.60 18.57
N ARG A 95 5.01 -19.59 19.59
CA ARG A 95 5.88 -20.73 19.91
C ARG A 95 5.01 -21.92 20.34
N GLY A 96 4.43 -22.61 19.37
CA GLY A 96 3.72 -23.86 19.53
C GLY A 96 4.73 -25.00 19.51
N SER A 97 4.91 -25.61 20.67
CA SER A 97 5.76 -26.75 20.96
C SER A 97 5.78 -27.83 19.87
N VAL A 98 6.96 -28.07 19.29
CA VAL A 98 7.28 -29.36 18.69
C VAL A 98 7.50 -30.33 19.85
N SER A 99 6.49 -31.16 20.13
CA SER A 99 6.64 -32.35 20.95
C SER A 99 7.66 -33.27 20.28
N HIS A 100 8.66 -33.72 21.05
CA HIS A 100 9.54 -34.82 20.67
C HIS A 100 8.75 -36.13 20.61
#